data_AF-A0A969GME4-F1
#
_entry.id   AF-A0A969GME4-F1
#
_cell.length_a   1.000
_cell.length_b   1.000
_cell.length_c   1.000
_cell.angle_alpha   90.00
_cell.angle_beta   90.00
_cell.angle_gamma   90.00
#
_symmetry.space_group_name_H-M   'P 1'
#
loop_
_entity.id
_entity.type
_entity.pdbx_description
1 polymer ?
#
loop_
_entity_poly.entity_id
_entity_poly.type
_entity_poly.pdbx_seq_one_letter_code
_entity_poly.pdbx_strand_id
1 'polypeptide(L)'
;MRIPRRGEIGYSGDDIDHFEKSGYVMSGSRHTRMNAVRIRKENQVYSAEEQRAFGAVNHGRESAKGSAAHGRFSHHVERQAKDEAGCCRWSLIAGEDAVRKEP
;
A
#
# COMPACT_ATOMS: atom_id res chain seq x y z
N MET A 1 62.33 -8.19 6.42
CA MET A 1 61.25 -7.20 6.15
C MET A 1 59.92 -7.93 6.27
N ARG A 2 58.99 -7.46 7.11
CA ARG A 2 57.74 -8.18 7.43
C ARG A 2 56.59 -7.70 6.54
N ILE A 3 55.86 -8.63 5.93
CA ILE A 3 54.67 -8.35 5.13
C ILE A 3 53.46 -8.29 6.09
N PRO A 4 52.70 -7.18 6.12
CA PRO A 4 51.52 -7.06 6.98
C PRO A 4 50.44 -8.06 6.57
N ARG A 5 49.82 -8.69 7.56
CA ARG A 5 48.72 -9.66 7.36
C ARG A 5 47.39 -8.92 7.16
N ARG A 6 46.45 -9.57 6.47
CA ARG A 6 45.09 -9.05 6.24
C ARG A 6 44.40 -8.77 7.58
N GLY A 7 44.07 -7.50 7.84
CA GLY A 7 43.45 -7.03 9.10
C GLY A 7 44.44 -6.47 10.14
N GLU A 8 45.76 -6.53 9.90
CA GLU A 8 46.79 -6.02 10.82
C GLU A 8 46.97 -4.48 10.72
N ILE A 9 46.31 -3.84 9.75
CA ILE A 9 46.40 -2.40 9.53
C ILE A 9 45.02 -1.77 9.78
N GLY A 10 44.80 -1.35 11.02
CA GLY A 10 43.65 -0.53 11.40
C GLY A 10 43.99 0.95 11.24
N TYR A 11 44.00 1.46 10.01
CA TYR A 11 44.05 2.92 9.82
C TYR A 11 42.69 3.51 10.19
N SER A 12 42.68 4.54 11.04
CA SER A 12 41.48 5.30 11.30
C SER A 12 41.08 6.10 10.04
N GLY A 13 39.83 6.57 9.98
CA GLY A 13 39.37 7.41 8.86
C GLY A 13 40.23 8.66 8.67
N ASP A 14 40.74 9.21 9.78
CA ASP A 14 41.61 10.39 9.76
C ASP A 14 43.02 10.07 9.26
N ASP A 15 43.56 8.89 9.60
CA ASP A 15 44.83 8.41 9.05
C ASP A 15 44.75 8.22 7.54
N ILE A 16 43.63 7.64 7.06
CA ILE A 16 43.37 7.45 5.63
C ILE A 16 43.33 8.80 4.90
N ASP A 17 42.66 9.81 5.47
CA ASP A 17 42.57 11.15 4.88
C ASP A 17 43.93 11.87 4.86
N HIS A 18 44.77 11.63 5.88
CA HIS A 18 46.14 12.16 5.93
C HIS A 18 47.06 11.50 4.88
N PHE A 19 46.90 10.19 4.65
CA PHE A 19 47.62 9.47 3.58
C PHE A 19 47.15 9.87 2.18
N GLU A 20 45.85 10.13 1.97
CA GLU A 20 45.35 10.70 0.69
C GLU A 20 45.96 12.09 0.42
N LYS A 21 46.04 12.95 1.44
CA LYS A 21 46.63 14.31 1.31
C LYS A 21 48.13 14.32 1.05
N SER A 22 48.85 13.30 1.54
CA SER A 22 50.28 13.13 1.29
C SER A 22 50.59 12.44 -0.05
N GLY A 23 49.56 12.08 -0.83
CA GLY A 23 49.69 11.61 -2.21
C GLY A 23 49.58 10.09 -2.38
N TYR A 24 49.29 9.34 -1.31
CA TYR A 24 49.03 7.91 -1.40
C TYR A 24 47.57 7.64 -1.81
N VAL A 25 47.37 6.70 -2.74
CA VAL A 25 46.02 6.31 -3.17
C VAL A 25 45.43 5.36 -2.13
N MET A 26 44.61 5.91 -1.24
CA MET A 26 43.80 5.14 -0.31
C MET A 26 42.32 5.15 -0.72
N SER A 27 41.50 4.41 0.00
CA SER A 27 40.04 4.38 -0.16
C SER A 27 39.34 5.02 1.03
N GLY A 28 39.54 6.32 1.23
CA GLY A 28 38.86 7.15 2.22
C GLY A 28 37.61 7.80 1.61
N SER A 29 37.74 9.03 1.13
CA SER A 29 36.64 9.85 0.61
C SER A 29 35.83 9.18 -0.51
N ARG A 30 36.49 8.38 -1.34
CA ARG A 30 35.85 7.56 -2.41
C ARG A 30 34.89 6.53 -1.84
N HIS A 31 35.25 5.88 -0.73
CA HIS A 31 34.43 4.84 -0.11
C HIS A 31 33.17 5.45 0.53
N THR A 32 33.28 6.62 1.15
CA THR A 32 32.14 7.38 1.70
C THR A 32 31.14 7.78 0.62
N ARG A 33 31.62 8.32 -0.52
CA ARG A 33 30.75 8.65 -1.66
C ARG A 33 30.07 7.41 -2.23
N MET A 34 30.79 6.30 -2.32
CA MET A 34 30.26 5.03 -2.80
C MET A 34 29.18 4.48 -1.87
N ASN A 35 29.41 4.52 -0.56
CA ASN A 35 28.44 4.07 0.44
C ASN A 35 27.18 4.95 0.46
N ALA A 36 27.33 6.26 0.26
CA ALA A 36 26.20 7.18 0.11
C ALA A 36 25.36 6.87 -1.14
N VAL A 37 25.98 6.53 -2.27
CA VAL A 37 25.27 6.08 -3.48
C VAL A 37 24.55 4.76 -3.25
N ARG A 38 25.19 3.81 -2.55
CA ARG A 38 24.58 2.54 -2.18
C ARG A 38 23.31 2.75 -1.35
N ILE A 39 23.40 3.52 -0.27
CA ILE A 39 22.25 3.82 0.60
C ILE A 39 21.15 4.54 -0.18
N ARG A 40 21.47 5.48 -1.08
CA ARG A 40 20.46 6.14 -1.92
C ARG A 40 19.72 5.16 -2.83
N LYS A 41 20.44 4.23 -3.45
CA LYS A 41 19.82 3.21 -4.32
C LYS A 41 18.97 2.22 -3.53
N GLU A 42 19.45 1.79 -2.37
CA GLU A 42 18.67 0.95 -1.45
C GLU A 42 17.37 1.67 -1.04
N ASN A 43 17.44 2.94 -0.64
CA ASN A 43 16.25 3.74 -0.29
C ASN A 43 15.30 3.97 -1.47
N GLN A 44 15.80 4.04 -2.72
CA GLN A 44 14.95 4.12 -3.91
C GLN A 44 14.14 2.83 -4.11
N VAL A 45 14.74 1.66 -3.83
CA VAL A 45 14.05 0.37 -3.91
C VAL A 45 13.01 0.26 -2.79
N TYR A 46 13.37 0.58 -1.54
CA TYR A 46 12.45 0.55 -0.41
C TYR A 46 11.21 1.45 -0.63
N SER A 47 11.40 2.68 -1.11
CA SER A 47 10.28 3.60 -1.36
C SER A 47 9.35 3.11 -2.47
N ALA A 48 9.89 2.45 -3.50
CA ALA A 48 9.08 1.90 -4.59
C ALA A 48 8.25 0.67 -4.14
N GLU A 49 8.83 -0.20 -3.32
CA GLU A 49 8.14 -1.36 -2.78
C GLU A 49 7.04 -0.96 -1.79
N GLU A 50 7.30 0.00 -0.90
CA GLU A 50 6.31 0.54 0.03
C GLU A 50 5.14 1.21 -0.71
N GLN A 51 5.42 2.01 -1.74
CA GLN A 51 4.38 2.64 -2.56
C GLN A 51 3.54 1.61 -3.32
N ARG A 52 4.14 0.52 -3.80
CA ARG A 52 3.42 -0.59 -4.46
C ARG A 52 2.53 -1.34 -3.47
N ALA A 53 3.04 -1.63 -2.28
CA ALA A 53 2.27 -2.28 -1.23
C ALA A 53 1.09 -1.40 -0.79
N PHE A 54 1.32 -0.11 -0.59
CA PHE A 54 0.26 0.86 -0.27
C PHE A 54 -0.78 0.99 -1.39
N GLY A 55 -0.34 1.02 -2.64
CA GLY A 55 -1.20 1.02 -3.82
C GLY A 55 -2.10 -0.21 -3.87
N ALA A 56 -1.55 -1.40 -3.70
CA ALA A 56 -2.31 -2.66 -3.71
C ALA A 56 -3.38 -2.70 -2.61
N VAL A 57 -3.06 -2.24 -1.40
CA VAL A 57 -4.02 -2.16 -0.28
C VAL A 57 -5.15 -1.19 -0.57
N ASN A 58 -4.85 0.00 -1.13
CA ASN A 58 -5.87 0.99 -1.46
C ASN A 58 -6.80 0.51 -2.58
N HIS A 59 -6.26 -0.10 -3.64
CA HIS A 59 -7.07 -0.66 -4.73
C HIS A 59 -7.99 -1.78 -4.23
N GLY A 60 -7.48 -2.66 -3.35
CA GLY A 60 -8.29 -3.69 -2.70
C GLY A 60 -9.41 -3.10 -1.85
N ARG A 61 -9.12 -2.04 -1.09
CA ARG A 61 -10.08 -1.33 -0.25
C ARG A 61 -11.16 -0.60 -1.07
N GLU A 62 -10.79 0.03 -2.18
CA GLU A 62 -11.73 0.70 -3.08
C GLU A 62 -12.64 -0.29 -3.80
N SER A 63 -12.08 -1.41 -4.28
CA SER A 63 -12.86 -2.49 -4.89
C SER A 63 -13.86 -3.10 -3.91
N ALA A 64 -13.45 -3.32 -2.65
CA ALA A 64 -14.34 -3.83 -1.60
C ALA A 64 -15.43 -2.82 -1.20
N LYS A 65 -15.11 -1.52 -1.17
CA LYS A 65 -16.11 -0.46 -0.97
C LYS A 65 -17.12 -0.41 -2.12
N GLY A 66 -16.65 -0.54 -3.36
CA GLY A 66 -17.47 -0.57 -4.56
C GLY A 66 -18.43 -1.77 -4.58
N SER A 67 -17.94 -2.98 -4.29
CA SER A 67 -18.78 -4.18 -4.22
C SER A 67 -19.81 -4.10 -3.08
N ALA A 68 -19.42 -3.56 -1.92
CA ALA A 68 -20.36 -3.34 -0.82
C ALA A 68 -21.43 -2.27 -1.16
N ALA A 69 -21.06 -1.21 -1.87
CA ALA A 69 -22.02 -0.21 -2.36
C ALA A 69 -22.97 -0.80 -3.39
N HIS A 70 -22.46 -1.61 -4.32
CA HIS A 70 -23.26 -2.32 -5.31
C HIS A 70 -24.23 -3.31 -4.66
N GLY A 71 -23.75 -4.11 -3.69
CA GLY A 71 -24.62 -5.04 -2.94
C GLY A 71 -25.72 -4.34 -2.14
N ARG A 72 -25.40 -3.20 -1.48
CA ARG A 72 -26.42 -2.37 -0.81
C ARG A 72 -27.45 -1.81 -1.79
N PHE A 73 -27.01 -1.39 -2.98
CA PHE A 73 -27.91 -0.88 -4.02
C PHE A 73 -28.83 -1.98 -4.55
N SER A 74 -28.28 -3.15 -4.90
CA SER A 74 -29.08 -4.29 -5.37
C SER A 74 -30.14 -4.72 -4.34
N HIS A 75 -29.78 -4.76 -3.05
CA HIS A 75 -30.73 -5.06 -1.98
C HIS A 75 -31.84 -3.99 -1.86
N HIS A 76 -31.52 -2.72 -2.07
CA HIS A 76 -32.52 -1.65 -2.06
C HIS A 76 -33.50 -1.78 -3.24
N VAL A 77 -33.00 -2.07 -4.45
CA VAL A 77 -33.83 -2.31 -5.64
C VAL A 77 -34.73 -3.53 -5.45
N GLU A 78 -34.21 -4.63 -4.91
CA GLU A 78 -35.02 -5.81 -4.60
C GLU A 78 -36.14 -5.53 -3.58
N ARG A 79 -35.88 -4.67 -2.59
CA ARG A 79 -36.93 -4.23 -1.65
C ARG A 79 -38.00 -3.40 -2.34
N GLN A 80 -37.61 -2.42 -3.15
CA GLN A 80 -38.57 -1.61 -3.90
C GLN A 80 -39.42 -2.47 -4.84
N ALA A 81 -38.82 -3.42 -5.56
CA ALA A 81 -39.55 -4.33 -6.44
C ALA A 81 -40.55 -5.22 -5.66
N LYS A 82 -40.21 -5.65 -4.43
CA LYS A 82 -41.12 -6.39 -3.55
C LYS A 82 -42.21 -5.52 -2.97
N ASP A 83 -41.89 -4.28 -2.60
CA ASP A 83 -42.86 -3.31 -2.07
C ASP A 83 -43.85 -2.89 -3.17
N GLU A 84 -43.40 -2.71 -4.42
CA GLU A 84 -44.24 -2.47 -5.59
C GLU A 84 -45.11 -3.69 -5.94
N ALA A 85 -44.53 -4.89 -5.98
CA ALA A 85 -45.29 -6.13 -6.21
C ALA A 85 -46.29 -6.43 -5.06
N GLY A 86 -45.93 -6.07 -3.83
CA GLY A 86 -46.79 -6.14 -2.65
C GLY A 86 -47.93 -5.14 -2.73
N CYS A 87 -47.66 -3.89 -3.12
CA CYS A 87 -48.66 -2.85 -3.32
C CYS A 87 -49.63 -3.22 -4.44
N CYS A 88 -49.13 -3.65 -5.61
CA CYS A 88 -49.96 -4.13 -6.72
C CYS A 88 -50.85 -5.32 -6.33
N ARG A 89 -50.31 -6.27 -5.54
CA ARG A 89 -51.06 -7.42 -5.02
C ARG A 89 -52.11 -7.01 -3.99
N TRP A 90 -51.82 -6.04 -3.13
CA TRP A 90 -52.78 -5.51 -2.16
C TRP A 90 -53.88 -4.70 -2.84
N SER A 91 -53.59 -3.94 -3.91
CA SER A 91 -54.60 -3.24 -4.71
C SER A 91 -55.50 -4.19 -5.53
N LEU A 92 -54.99 -5.37 -5.93
CA LEU A 92 -55.80 -6.42 -6.55
C LEU A 92 -56.76 -7.08 -5.54
N ILE A 93 -56.29 -7.33 -4.31
CA ILE A 93 -57.10 -7.91 -3.23
C ILE A 93 -58.11 -6.89 -2.69
N ALA A 94 -57.71 -5.62 -2.53
CA ALA A 94 -58.57 -4.54 -2.04
C ALA A 94 -59.67 -4.13 -3.04
N GLY A 95 -59.62 -4.61 -4.29
CA GLY A 95 -60.66 -4.41 -5.29
C GLY A 95 -61.85 -5.38 -5.18
N GLU A 96 -61.72 -6.48 -4.43
CA GLU A 96 -62.78 -7.51 -4.30
C GLU A 96 -63.47 -7.54 -2.92
N ASP A 97 -62.90 -6.93 -1.88
CA ASP A 97 -63.41 -7.05 -0.50
C ASP A 97 -64.04 -5.75 0.06
N ALA A 98 -64.95 -5.13 -0.70
CA ALA A 98 -65.80 -4.04 -0.22
C ALA A 98 -67.14 -4.54 0.38
N VAL A 99 -67.19 -5.69 1.05
CA VAL A 99 -68.32 -6.04 1.94
C VAL A 99 -67.82 -6.85 3.15
N ARG A 100 -68.17 -6.32 4.33
CA ARG A 100 -68.28 -6.96 5.67
C ARG A 100 -67.10 -6.88 6.66
N LYS A 101 -67.28 -5.86 7.51
CA LYS A 101 -67.46 -5.90 8.98
C LYS A 101 -66.22 -5.92 9.88
N GLU A 102 -66.08 -4.78 10.57
CA GLU A 102 -65.63 -4.65 11.97
C GLU A 102 -66.32 -5.69 12.87
N PRO A 103 -65.64 -6.17 13.94
CA PRO A 103 -65.50 -5.39 15.17
C PRO A 103 -64.06 -5.07 15.60
#